data_AF-V9H7T8-F1
#
_entry.id   AF-V9H7T8-F1
#
_cell.length_a   1.000
_cell.length_b   1.000
_cell.length_c   1.000
_cell.angle_alpha   90.00
_cell.angle_beta   90.00
_cell.angle_gamma   90.00
#
_symmetry.space_group_name_H-M   'P 1'
#
loop_
_entity.id
_entity.type
_entity.pdbx_description
1 polymer ?
#
loop_
_entity_poly.entity_id
_entity_poly.type
_entity_poly.pdbx_seq_one_letter_code
_entity_poly.pdbx_strand_id
1 'polypeptide(L)'
;MKYDLNVYELGQLLSNITKEYNTELLSKIKLSGGWMTMTGKVSVVSVPEDKVVLKGNNIITLNIRDNECEGSLIKITGAKDSKFNIDIAPTKYKEFGATGLNLNKVKINENECKLRIGEDMIFTIRNASVKNISNIIDNM
;
A
#
# COMPACT_ATOMS: atom_id res chain seq x y z
N MET A 1 8.48 10.30 0.55
CA MET A 1 9.77 9.57 0.59
C MET A 1 9.69 8.45 -0.43
N LYS A 2 10.80 8.14 -1.11
CA LYS A 2 10.83 7.12 -2.16
C LYS A 2 11.81 6.02 -1.80
N TYR A 3 11.42 4.78 -2.06
CA TYR A 3 12.23 3.58 -1.80
C TYR A 3 12.14 2.64 -3.00
N ASP A 4 13.21 1.88 -3.24
CA ASP A 4 13.20 0.80 -4.21
C ASP A 4 13.42 -0.53 -3.48
N LEU A 5 12.34 -1.31 -3.37
CA LEU A 5 12.32 -2.55 -2.59
C LEU A 5 12.25 -3.76 -3.52
N ASN A 6 12.99 -4.82 -3.20
CA ASN A 6 12.78 -6.12 -3.81
C ASN A 6 11.48 -6.77 -3.30
N VAL A 7 11.07 -7.90 -3.89
CA VAL A 7 9.80 -8.55 -3.53
C VAL A 7 9.76 -9.08 -2.09
N TYR A 8 10.90 -9.48 -1.54
CA TYR A 8 11.00 -9.93 -0.16
C TYR A 8 10.82 -8.75 0.81
N GLU A 9 11.59 -7.67 0.63
CA GLU A 9 11.52 -6.43 1.41
C GLU A 9 10.11 -5.82 1.37
N LEU A 10 9.49 -5.77 0.18
CA LEU A 10 8.12 -5.31 0.01
C LEU A 10 7.12 -6.21 0.77
N GLY A 11 7.33 -7.53 0.72
CA GLY A 11 6.50 -8.48 1.46
C GLY A 11 6.57 -8.24 2.97
N GLN A 12 7.78 -8.11 3.52
CA GLN A 12 7.98 -7.81 4.94
C GLN A 12 7.34 -6.48 5.33
N LEU A 13 7.55 -5.43 4.53
CA LEU A 13 6.96 -4.12 4.77
C LEU A 13 5.43 -4.19 4.84
N LEU A 14 4.79 -4.80 3.84
CA LEU A 14 3.32 -4.94 3.82
C LEU A 14 2.82 -5.82 4.98
N SER A 15 3.57 -6.84 5.37
CA SER A 15 3.22 -7.68 6.53
C SER A 15 3.23 -6.89 7.83
N ASN A 16 4.29 -6.12 8.08
CA ASN A 16 4.42 -5.32 9.30
C ASN A 16 3.35 -4.22 9.35
N ILE A 17 3.15 -3.50 8.25
CA ILE A 17 2.12 -2.45 8.15
C ILE A 17 0.72 -3.00 8.42
N THR A 18 0.34 -4.11 7.78
CA THR A 18 -1.03 -4.65 7.91
C THR A 18 -1.28 -5.34 9.25
N LYS A 19 -0.24 -5.71 10.00
CA LYS A 19 -0.34 -6.20 11.38
C LYS A 19 -0.56 -5.06 12.38
N GLU A 20 0.16 -3.96 12.20
CA GLU A 20 0.17 -2.85 13.16
C GLU A 20 -0.94 -1.82 12.89
N TYR A 21 -1.32 -1.64 11.63
CA TYR A 21 -2.19 -0.54 11.20
C TYR A 21 -3.39 -1.02 10.38
N ASN A 22 -4.53 -0.36 10.59
CA ASN A 22 -5.68 -0.53 9.72
C ASN A 22 -5.36 0.01 8.32
N THR A 23 -5.27 -0.90 7.36
CA THR A 23 -4.75 -0.63 6.02
C THR A 23 -5.79 -0.99 4.97
N GLU A 24 -6.09 -0.04 4.09
CA GLU A 24 -7.00 -0.20 2.96
C GLU A 24 -6.22 -0.09 1.65
N LEU A 25 -6.58 -0.88 0.64
CA LEU A 25 -6.00 -0.82 -0.70
C LEU A 25 -7.01 -0.18 -1.66
N LEU A 26 -6.49 0.61 -2.59
CA LEU A 26 -7.09 0.87 -3.89
C LEU A 26 -6.11 0.36 -4.96
N SER A 27 -6.56 -0.60 -5.76
CA SER A 27 -5.81 -1.14 -6.88
C SER A 27 -6.54 -0.88 -8.19
N LYS A 28 -5.82 -0.45 -9.20
CA LYS A 28 -6.31 -0.20 -10.55
C LYS A 28 -5.81 -1.30 -11.49
N ILE A 29 -6.71 -1.86 -12.29
CA ILE A 29 -6.39 -2.88 -13.29
C ILE A 29 -6.81 -2.33 -14.66
N LYS A 30 -5.85 -2.20 -15.57
CA LYS A 30 -6.10 -1.68 -16.92
C LYS A 30 -6.92 -2.69 -17.74
N LEU A 31 -7.90 -2.18 -18.48
CA LEU A 31 -8.73 -2.91 -19.44
C LEU A 31 -8.55 -2.30 -20.84
N SER A 32 -9.00 -3.01 -21.89
CA SER A 32 -8.84 -2.60 -23.30
C SER A 32 -9.43 -1.23 -23.63
N GLY A 33 -10.43 -0.76 -22.86
CA GLY A 33 -11.05 0.57 -23.03
C GLY A 33 -11.20 1.37 -21.73
N GLY A 34 -10.57 0.97 -20.63
CA GLY A 34 -10.79 1.61 -19.33
C GLY A 34 -9.97 0.99 -18.21
N TRP A 35 -10.51 1.06 -16.99
CA TRP A 35 -9.90 0.41 -15.82
C TRP A 35 -10.98 -0.14 -14.89
N MET A 36 -10.62 -1.21 -14.20
CA MET A 36 -11.35 -1.72 -13.04
C MET A 36 -10.62 -1.28 -11.78
N THR A 37 -11.37 -0.99 -10.71
CA THR A 37 -10.79 -0.69 -9.40
C THR A 37 -11.23 -1.73 -8.38
N MET A 38 -10.29 -2.20 -7.56
CA MET A 38 -10.59 -3.00 -6.38
C MET A 38 -10.19 -2.24 -5.13
N THR A 39 -11.10 -2.17 -4.17
CA THR A 39 -10.91 -1.48 -2.90
C THR A 39 -11.32 -2.36 -1.73
N GLY A 40 -10.62 -2.26 -0.61
CA GLY A 40 -11.00 -2.96 0.61
C GLY A 40 -9.89 -3.00 1.65
N LYS A 41 -10.20 -3.55 2.83
CA LYS A 41 -9.22 -3.79 3.88
C LYS A 41 -8.24 -4.87 3.46
N VAL A 42 -6.96 -4.65 3.76
CA VAL A 42 -5.87 -5.53 3.35
C VAL A 42 -5.43 -6.39 4.52
N SER A 43 -5.25 -7.69 4.27
CA SER A 43 -4.45 -8.56 5.12
C SER A 43 -3.45 -9.34 4.27
N VAL A 44 -2.24 -9.53 4.77
CA VAL A 44 -1.22 -10.36 4.11
C VAL A 44 -1.46 -11.83 4.43
N VAL A 45 -1.59 -12.65 3.39
CA VAL A 45 -1.77 -14.11 3.51
C VAL A 45 -0.42 -14.83 3.49
N SER A 46 0.46 -14.42 2.58
CA SER A 46 1.82 -14.97 2.48
C SER A 46 2.78 -13.98 1.85
N VAL A 47 4.06 -14.11 2.20
CA VAL A 47 5.18 -13.33 1.68
C VAL A 47 6.33 -14.26 1.31
N PRO A 48 7.27 -13.83 0.47
CA PRO A 48 8.49 -14.57 0.24
C PRO A 48 9.27 -14.82 1.55
N GLU A 49 9.84 -16.00 1.70
CA GLU A 49 10.76 -16.36 2.79
C GLU A 49 12.20 -15.95 2.46
N ASP A 50 13.04 -15.77 3.47
CA ASP A 50 14.47 -15.54 3.28
C ASP A 50 15.22 -16.87 3.05
N LYS A 51 14.90 -17.53 1.93
CA LYS A 51 15.51 -18.81 1.54
C LYS A 51 15.68 -18.89 0.02
N VAL A 52 16.81 -19.46 -0.39
CA VAL A 52 17.05 -19.82 -1.78
C VAL A 52 16.18 -21.03 -2.13
N VAL A 53 15.13 -20.83 -2.93
CA VAL A 53 14.36 -21.93 -3.52
C VAL A 53 14.46 -21.92 -5.03
N LEU A 54 14.32 -23.09 -5.63
CA LEU A 54 14.44 -23.30 -7.06
C LEU A 54 13.33 -22.58 -7.86
N LYS A 55 12.11 -22.45 -7.32
CA LYS A 55 10.96 -21.73 -7.93
C LYS A 55 9.96 -21.27 -6.85
N GLY A 56 9.27 -20.15 -7.11
CA GLY A 56 8.02 -19.77 -6.42
C GLY A 56 8.14 -18.86 -5.19
N ASN A 57 9.34 -18.51 -4.74
CA ASN A 57 9.55 -17.60 -3.60
C ASN A 57 9.71 -16.14 -4.05
N ASN A 58 8.71 -15.65 -4.77
CA ASN A 58 8.69 -14.31 -5.34
C ASN A 58 7.27 -13.76 -5.44
N ILE A 59 6.35 -14.27 -4.62
CA ILE A 59 4.93 -13.90 -4.64
C ILE A 59 4.51 -13.42 -3.26
N ILE A 60 3.91 -12.24 -3.21
CA ILE A 60 3.18 -11.72 -2.05
C ILE A 60 1.70 -11.97 -2.32
N THR A 61 0.99 -12.62 -1.40
CA THR A 61 -0.46 -12.84 -1.50
C THR A 61 -1.18 -11.94 -0.50
N LEU A 62 -2.05 -11.08 -1.00
CA LEU A 62 -2.90 -10.19 -0.23
C LEU A 62 -4.34 -10.68 -0.31
N ASN A 63 -5.07 -10.62 0.79
CA ASN A 63 -6.53 -10.74 0.78
C ASN A 63 -7.15 -9.36 0.97
N ILE A 64 -8.06 -8.99 0.07
CA ILE A 64 -8.76 -7.71 0.03
C ILE A 64 -10.21 -7.95 0.37
N ARG A 65 -10.64 -7.48 1.54
CA ARG A 65 -11.98 -7.71 2.07
C ARG A 65 -12.80 -6.43 2.06
N ASP A 66 -14.04 -6.55 1.58
CA ASP A 66 -15.10 -5.61 1.91
C ASP A 66 -15.92 -6.19 3.07
N ASN A 67 -16.56 -5.33 3.86
CA ASN A 67 -17.23 -5.70 5.11
C ASN A 67 -18.11 -6.96 4.94
N GLU A 68 -17.91 -7.94 5.83
CA GLU A 68 -18.65 -9.21 5.92
C GLU A 68 -18.43 -10.23 4.78
N CYS A 69 -17.57 -9.96 3.80
CA CYS A 69 -17.23 -10.89 2.72
C CYS A 69 -15.83 -11.54 2.92
N GLU A 70 -15.62 -12.77 2.43
CA GLU A 70 -14.34 -13.50 2.58
C GLU A 70 -13.14 -12.78 1.91
N GLY A 71 -13.44 -11.94 0.91
CA GLY A 71 -12.49 -11.12 0.18
C GLY A 71 -11.99 -11.76 -1.12
N SER A 72 -11.15 -11.02 -1.84
CA SER A 72 -10.48 -11.47 -3.06
C SER A 72 -8.97 -11.49 -2.87
N LEU A 73 -8.32 -12.52 -3.43
CA LEU A 73 -6.87 -12.62 -3.39
C LEU A 73 -6.22 -11.82 -4.54
N ILE A 74 -5.32 -10.90 -4.19
CA ILE A 74 -4.36 -10.30 -5.13
C ILE A 74 -3.01 -10.95 -4.91
N LYS A 75 -2.29 -11.23 -6.00
CA LYS A 75 -0.90 -11.66 -5.97
C LYS A 75 0.00 -10.61 -6.61
N ILE A 76 1.05 -10.22 -5.91
CA ILE A 76 2.14 -9.38 -6.44
C ILE A 76 3.32 -10.31 -6.69
N THR A 77 3.77 -10.41 -7.94
CA THR A 77 4.89 -11.27 -8.34
C THR A 77 6.11 -10.42 -8.67
N GLY A 78 7.22 -10.67 -7.98
CA GLY A 78 8.51 -10.05 -8.28
C GLY A 78 9.19 -10.72 -9.46
N ALA A 79 9.66 -9.93 -10.42
CA ALA A 79 10.58 -10.40 -11.45
C ALA A 79 12.01 -10.49 -10.90
N LYS A 80 12.83 -11.37 -11.49
CA LYS A 80 14.24 -11.52 -11.12
C LYS A 80 14.97 -10.17 -11.26
N ASP A 81 15.79 -9.83 -10.25
CA ASP A 81 16.62 -8.61 -10.20
C ASP A 81 15.84 -7.29 -10.37
N SER A 82 14.51 -7.32 -10.21
CA SER A 82 13.63 -6.17 -10.34
C SER A 82 13.25 -5.61 -8.98
N LYS A 83 13.03 -4.29 -8.93
CA LYS A 83 12.58 -3.59 -7.72
C LYS A 83 11.24 -2.92 -7.95
N PHE A 84 10.47 -2.80 -6.89
CA PHE A 84 9.24 -2.02 -6.84
C PHE A 84 9.56 -0.61 -6.37
N ASN A 85 9.12 0.39 -7.14
CA ASN A 85 9.21 1.78 -6.72
C ASN A 85 8.07 2.10 -5.76
N ILE A 86 8.43 2.50 -4.55
CA ILE A 86 7.52 2.80 -3.45
C ILE A 86 7.57 4.29 -3.15
N ASP A 87 6.41 4.95 -3.14
CA ASP A 87 6.24 6.34 -2.71
C ASP A 87 5.38 6.41 -1.45
N ILE A 88 5.91 7.01 -0.39
CA ILE A 88 5.20 7.22 0.88
C ILE A 88 5.01 8.71 1.10
N ALA A 89 3.75 9.12 1.25
CA ALA A 89 3.37 10.52 1.43
C ALA A 89 2.23 10.66 2.45
N PRO A 90 2.14 11.77 3.18
CA PRO A 90 1.01 11.99 4.08
C PRO A 90 -0.28 12.21 3.27
N THR A 91 -1.42 11.83 3.82
CA THR A 91 -2.71 12.11 3.17
C THR A 91 -2.94 13.62 3.16
N LYS A 92 -3.37 14.14 2.01
CA LYS A 92 -3.79 15.53 1.85
C LYS A 92 -5.31 15.58 1.73
N TYR A 93 -5.91 16.57 2.38
CA TYR A 93 -7.36 16.79 2.32
C TYR A 93 -7.68 18.27 2.14
N LYS A 94 -8.87 18.56 1.63
CA LYS A 94 -9.41 19.92 1.52
C LYS A 94 -10.68 19.98 2.36
N GLU A 95 -10.77 20.97 3.24
CA GLU A 95 -12.02 21.33 3.89
C GLU A 95 -12.76 22.35 3.04
N PHE A 96 -14.05 22.10 2.82
CA PHE A 96 -14.95 23.06 2.19
C PHE A 96 -15.78 23.73 3.30
N GLY A 97 -15.54 25.02 3.54
CA GLY A 97 -16.32 25.83 4.48
C GLY A 97 -17.46 26.58 3.79
N ALA A 98 -18.53 26.88 4.52
CA ALA A 98 -19.69 27.59 3.99
C ALA A 98 -19.45 29.10 3.72
N THR A 99 -18.35 29.69 4.21
CA THR A 99 -18.06 31.13 4.13
C THR A 99 -16.71 31.42 3.45
N GLY A 100 -16.76 32.35 2.48
CA GLY A 100 -15.80 32.63 1.40
C GLY A 100 -14.32 32.91 1.74
N LEU A 101 -13.91 32.99 3.01
CA LEU A 101 -12.62 33.57 3.39
C LEU A 101 -11.51 32.55 3.70
N ASN A 102 -11.84 31.26 3.89
CA ASN A 102 -10.85 30.19 4.15
C ASN A 102 -10.94 29.00 3.17
N LEU A 103 -11.69 29.14 2.08
CA LEU A 103 -11.86 28.08 1.08
C LEU A 103 -10.55 27.83 0.32
N ASN A 104 -10.17 26.55 0.22
CA ASN A 104 -9.13 25.98 -0.65
C ASN A 104 -7.70 25.79 -0.09
N LYS A 105 -7.48 25.87 1.23
CA LYS A 105 -6.19 25.39 1.77
C LYS A 105 -6.16 23.85 1.81
N VAL A 106 -5.22 23.26 1.07
CA VAL A 106 -4.89 21.84 1.19
C VAL A 106 -4.19 21.64 2.52
N LYS A 107 -4.78 20.81 3.38
CA LYS A 107 -4.22 20.43 4.68
C LYS A 107 -3.57 19.05 4.58
N ILE A 108 -2.62 18.81 5.47
CA ILE A 108 -1.92 17.53 5.60
C ILE A 108 -2.48 16.81 6.82
N ASN A 109 -2.80 15.52 6.66
CA ASN A 109 -3.12 14.63 7.76
C ASN A 109 -1.83 13.96 8.21
N GLU A 110 -1.32 14.33 9.38
CA GLU A 110 -0.08 13.77 9.94
C GLU A 110 -0.29 12.36 10.53
N ASN A 111 -1.55 11.95 10.75
CA ASN A 111 -1.94 10.66 11.33
C ASN A 111 -2.48 9.67 10.28
N GLU A 112 -2.34 9.97 9.00
CA GLU A 112 -2.66 9.05 7.92
C GLU A 112 -1.67 9.25 6.78
N CYS A 113 -1.14 8.15 6.26
CA CYS A 113 -0.24 8.20 5.11
C CYS A 113 -0.69 7.22 4.02
N LYS A 114 -0.14 7.46 2.83
CA LYS A 114 -0.34 6.63 1.66
C LYS A 114 0.98 6.03 1.23
N LEU A 115 0.98 4.73 1.02
CA LEU A 115 2.06 4.00 0.37
C LEU A 115 1.59 3.62 -1.03
N ARG A 116 2.34 4.02 -2.06
CA ARG A 116 2.05 3.72 -3.46
C ARG A 116 3.07 2.77 -4.03
N ILE A 117 2.62 1.81 -4.82
CA ILE A 117 3.48 0.91 -5.61
C ILE A 117 3.22 1.21 -7.08
N GLY A 118 4.18 1.86 -7.73
CA GLY A 118 3.97 2.40 -9.07
C GLY A 118 2.76 3.34 -9.14
N GLU A 119 1.99 3.25 -10.24
CA GLU A 119 0.80 4.09 -10.48
C GLU A 119 -0.53 3.38 -10.13
N ASP A 120 -0.49 2.07 -9.96
CA ASP A 120 -1.70 1.24 -9.98
C ASP A 120 -2.15 0.79 -8.58
N MET A 121 -1.30 0.85 -7.56
CA MET A 121 -1.66 0.41 -6.20
C MET A 121 -1.37 1.48 -5.16
N ILE A 122 -2.39 1.82 -4.38
CA ILE A 122 -2.34 2.81 -3.30
C ILE A 122 -2.89 2.19 -2.03
N PHE A 123 -2.04 2.05 -1.02
CA PHE A 123 -2.41 1.68 0.33
C PHE A 123 -2.64 2.95 1.14
N THR A 124 -3.79 3.04 1.81
CA THR A 124 -4.08 4.07 2.80
C THR A 124 -3.91 3.44 4.17
N ILE A 125 -2.98 3.98 4.96
CA ILE A 125 -2.59 3.46 6.25
C ILE A 125 -3.07 4.44 7.31
N ARG A 126 -4.08 4.04 8.07
CA ARG A 126 -4.70 4.89 9.09
C ARG A 126 -3.89 4.82 10.38
N ASN A 127 -3.88 5.92 11.13
CA ASN A 127 -3.16 6.09 12.39
C ASN A 127 -1.64 5.89 12.27
N ALA A 128 -1.09 6.22 11.10
CA ALA A 128 0.34 6.13 10.83
C ALA A 128 0.83 7.39 10.10
N SER A 129 1.93 7.96 10.58
CA SER A 129 2.67 9.00 9.87
C SER A 129 3.66 8.40 8.88
N VAL A 130 4.16 9.21 7.94
CA VAL A 130 5.24 8.79 7.02
C VAL A 130 6.46 8.28 7.80
N LYS A 131 6.80 8.95 8.92
CA LYS A 131 7.96 8.56 9.74
C LYS A 131 7.79 7.19 10.38
N ASN A 132 6.58 6.80 10.77
CA ASN A 132 6.32 5.47 11.29
C ASN A 132 6.67 4.40 10.25
N ILE A 133 6.24 4.59 9.00
CA ILE A 133 6.49 3.64 7.93
C ILE A 133 7.97 3.61 7.54
N SER A 134 8.62 4.77 7.48
CA SER A 134 10.08 4.84 7.25
C SER A 134 10.86 4.09 8.32
N ASN A 135 10.50 4.24 9.59
CA ASN A 135 11.15 3.49 10.67
C ASN A 135 10.96 1.98 10.52
N ILE A 136 9.82 1.50 10.02
CA ILE A 136 9.64 0.06 9.74
C ILE A 136 10.66 -0.35 8.68
N ILE A 137 10.76 0.40 7.58
CA ILE A 137 11.68 0.09 6.47
C ILE A 137 13.13 0.07 6.92
N ASP A 138 13.55 1.04 7.73
CA ASP A 138 14.93 1.18 8.17
C ASP A 138 15.37 0.09 9.17
N ASN A 139 14.42 -0.68 9.73
CA ASN A 139 14.66 -1.76 10.68
C ASN A 139 14.39 -3.17 10.10
N MET A 140 14.20 -3.30 8.78
CA MET A 140 14.03 -4.60 8.10
C MET A 140 15.36 -5.30 7.80
#